data_AF-A0A101ENR9-F1
#
_entry.id   AF-A0A101ENR9-F1
#
_cell.length_a   1.000
_cell.length_b   1.000
_cell.length_c   1.000
_cell.angle_alpha   90.00
_cell.angle_beta   90.00
_cell.angle_gamma   90.00
#
_symmetry.space_group_name_H-M   'P 1'
#
loop_
_entity.id
_entity.type
_entity.pdbx_description
1 polymer ?
#
loop_
_entity_poly.entity_id
_entity_poly.type
_entity_poly.pdbx_seq_one_letter_code
_entity_poly.pdbx_strand_id
1 'polypeptide(L)'
;MKILKRVGKEEVAYVYLGETSRGNLVEFVESIQPPIPREKKWVLIVSTLAGCPVGCLMCDAGGFYKGKLSADEIFEQIDFLVKSRYPNGRIPSEKFKIQFARMGEPALNEAVLDVLKELPVRYEAPGLMPSISTVAPHGTDSFFEELLKIKEKHYRGKFQLQFSIHSTDEKERDRIIPVKKWSLDKISEFGKRFV
;
A
#
# COMPACT_ATOMS: atom_id res chain seq x y z
N MET A 1 8.89 3.75 -15.28
CA MET A 1 9.46 4.76 -14.36
C MET A 1 10.95 4.95 -14.54
N LYS A 2 11.45 6.16 -14.25
CA LYS A 2 12.88 6.51 -14.15
C LYS A 2 13.31 6.48 -12.69
N ILE A 3 14.39 5.78 -12.37
CA ILE A 3 14.94 5.75 -11.00
C ILE A 3 15.89 6.93 -10.82
N LEU A 4 15.63 7.75 -9.80
CA LEU A 4 16.43 8.93 -9.48
C LEU A 4 17.47 8.62 -8.40
N LYS A 5 17.10 7.80 -7.41
CA LYS A 5 18.00 7.40 -6.32
C LYS A 5 17.59 6.05 -5.76
N ARG A 6 18.58 5.29 -5.28
CA ARG A 6 18.39 4.07 -4.50
C ARG A 6 19.28 4.14 -3.27
N VAL A 7 18.74 3.84 -2.10
CA VAL A 7 19.48 3.79 -0.83
C VAL A 7 19.06 2.55 -0.06
N GLY A 8 20.03 1.82 0.50
CA GLY A 8 19.71 0.66 1.32
C GLY A 8 20.79 -0.42 1.29
N LYS A 9 20.42 -1.60 1.78
CA LYS A 9 21.26 -2.80 1.87
C LYS A 9 20.44 -4.02 1.44
N GLU A 10 21.06 -4.89 0.63
CA GLU A 10 20.41 -6.09 0.07
C GLU A 10 19.84 -7.01 1.15
N GLU A 11 20.53 -7.11 2.27
CA GLU A 11 20.17 -7.95 3.40
C GLU A 11 19.07 -7.34 4.29
N VAL A 12 18.59 -6.12 4.03
CA VAL A 12 17.53 -5.49 4.82
C VAL A 12 16.42 -4.96 3.93
N ALA A 13 16.72 -3.89 3.19
CA ALA A 13 15.76 -3.17 2.38
C ALA A 13 16.46 -2.20 1.43
N TYR A 14 15.82 -1.93 0.30
CA TYR A 14 16.13 -0.80 -0.56
C TYR A 14 14.94 0.14 -0.66
N VAL A 15 15.21 1.43 -0.46
CA VAL A 15 14.30 2.53 -0.73
C VAL A 15 14.68 3.13 -2.08
N TYR A 16 13.68 3.32 -2.93
CA TYR A 16 13.80 3.88 -4.26
C TYR A 16 13.04 5.19 -4.34
N LEU A 17 13.69 6.21 -4.88
CA LEU A 17 13.04 7.43 -5.36
C LEU A 17 12.96 7.34 -6.89
N GLY A 18 11.76 7.44 -7.43
CA GLY A 18 11.54 7.37 -8.86
C GLY A 18 10.53 8.38 -9.36
N GLU A 19 10.57 8.60 -10.67
CA GLU A 19 9.64 9.43 -11.42
C GLU A 19 8.79 8.51 -12.31
N THR A 20 7.48 8.55 -12.15
CA THR A 20 6.52 7.74 -12.93
C THR A 20 6.47 8.20 -14.39
N SER A 21 5.84 7.43 -15.27
CA SER A 21 5.63 7.84 -16.67
C SER A 21 4.86 9.16 -16.83
N ARG A 22 4.12 9.58 -15.81
CA ARG A 22 3.37 10.86 -15.78
C ARG A 22 4.09 11.98 -15.03
N GLY A 23 5.36 11.78 -14.65
CA GLY A 23 6.18 12.80 -13.99
C GLY A 23 5.93 12.95 -12.49
N ASN A 24 5.19 12.03 -11.85
CA ASN A 24 5.01 12.06 -10.40
C ASN A 24 6.24 11.48 -9.70
N LEU A 25 6.70 12.16 -8.65
CA LEU A 25 7.75 11.65 -7.78
C LEU A 25 7.14 10.73 -6.72
N VAL A 26 7.66 9.52 -6.63
CA VAL A 26 7.21 8.49 -5.69
C VAL A 26 8.39 7.85 -4.98
N GLU A 27 8.16 7.49 -3.71
CA GLU A 27 9.03 6.58 -2.96
C GLU A 27 8.40 5.19 -2.93
N PHE A 28 9.21 4.15 -3.01
CA PHE A 28 8.76 2.77 -2.90
C PHE A 28 9.91 1.88 -2.42
N VAL A 29 9.57 0.76 -1.80
CA VAL A 29 10.51 -0.04 -1.00
C VAL A 29 10.37 -1.52 -1.34
N GLU A 30 11.48 -2.22 -1.43
CA GLU A 30 11.52 -3.67 -1.20
C GLU A 30 12.23 -3.96 0.11
N SER A 31 11.72 -4.92 0.88
CA SER A 31 12.36 -5.36 2.12
C SER A 31 12.25 -6.87 2.34
N ILE A 32 13.22 -7.37 3.09
CA ILE A 32 13.24 -8.72 3.66
C ILE A 32 13.28 -8.60 5.19
N GLN A 33 12.96 -9.68 5.90
CA GLN A 33 12.98 -9.69 7.37
C GLN A 33 14.05 -10.66 7.86
N PRO A 34 15.31 -10.24 8.04
CA PRO A 34 16.34 -11.13 8.56
C PRO A 34 15.94 -11.78 9.89
N PRO A 35 16.24 -13.08 10.10
CA PRO A 35 17.00 -13.98 9.21
C PRO A 35 16.15 -14.69 8.13
N ILE A 36 14.89 -14.28 7.93
CA ILE A 36 13.98 -14.89 6.95
C ILE A 36 14.40 -14.47 5.52
N PRO A 37 14.72 -15.44 4.63
CA PRO A 37 15.14 -15.14 3.27
C PRO A 37 13.97 -14.70 2.39
N ARG A 38 14.28 -14.10 1.23
CA ARG A 38 13.28 -13.52 0.31
C ARG A 38 12.27 -14.56 -0.19
N GLU A 39 12.72 -15.77 -0.43
CA GLU A 39 11.93 -16.91 -0.87
C GLU A 39 10.88 -17.32 0.17
N LYS A 40 11.09 -16.97 1.44
CA LYS A 40 10.12 -17.18 2.51
C LYS A 40 9.23 -15.96 2.73
N LYS A 41 9.80 -14.76 2.67
CA LYS A 41 9.04 -13.51 2.85
C LYS A 41 9.69 -12.36 2.10
N TRP A 42 8.93 -11.75 1.21
CA TRP A 42 9.32 -10.55 0.49
C TRP A 42 8.22 -9.51 0.56
N VAL A 43 8.58 -8.27 0.93
CA VAL A 43 7.61 -7.20 1.12
C VAL A 43 7.92 -6.05 0.18
N LEU A 44 6.93 -5.65 -0.61
CA LEU A 44 6.94 -4.40 -1.35
C LEU A 44 6.07 -3.38 -0.62
N ILE A 45 6.51 -2.12 -0.58
CA ILE A 45 5.74 -1.01 -0.02
C ILE A 45 5.69 0.08 -1.09
N VAL A 46 4.50 0.35 -1.61
CA VAL A 46 4.29 1.24 -2.75
C VAL A 46 3.47 2.46 -2.37
N SER A 47 3.64 3.53 -3.14
CA SER A 47 2.89 4.77 -3.04
C SER A 47 1.60 4.70 -3.84
N THR A 48 0.54 5.32 -3.31
CA THR A 48 -0.79 5.38 -3.94
C THR A 48 -1.16 6.79 -4.37
N LEU A 49 -0.52 7.82 -3.79
CA LEU A 49 -0.70 9.23 -4.13
C LEU A 49 0.66 9.89 -4.32
N ALA A 50 0.68 11.01 -5.07
CA ALA A 50 1.83 11.89 -5.12
C ALA A 50 1.77 12.87 -3.93
N GLY A 51 2.40 12.50 -2.82
CA GLY A 51 2.23 13.17 -1.51
C GLY A 51 1.01 12.62 -0.76
N CYS A 52 0.47 13.35 0.23
CA CYS A 52 -0.71 12.92 0.97
C CYS A 52 -1.51 14.11 1.52
N PRO A 53 -2.83 14.19 1.25
CA PRO A 53 -3.66 15.30 1.72
C PRO A 53 -4.08 15.17 3.20
N VAL A 54 -3.75 14.04 3.86
CA VAL A 54 -4.20 13.77 5.23
C VAL A 54 -3.47 14.62 6.28
N GLY A 55 -2.19 14.92 6.07
CA GLY A 55 -1.42 15.76 6.99
C GLY A 55 -1.16 15.15 8.37
N CYS A 56 -1.03 13.82 8.48
CA CYS A 56 -0.69 13.17 9.74
C CYS A 56 0.64 13.70 10.32
N LEU A 57 0.66 14.07 11.60
CA LEU A 57 1.82 14.76 12.21
C LEU A 57 3.10 13.90 12.28
N MET A 58 2.96 12.59 12.29
CA MET A 58 4.08 11.63 12.34
C MET A 58 4.56 11.15 10.96
N CYS A 59 3.97 11.66 9.86
CA CYS A 59 4.16 11.11 8.53
C CYS A 59 4.94 12.06 7.61
N ASP A 60 6.05 11.56 7.05
CA ASP A 60 6.89 12.33 6.12
C ASP A 60 6.22 12.57 4.75
N ALA A 61 5.13 11.85 4.43
CA ALA A 61 4.34 12.10 3.23
C ALA A 61 3.31 13.23 3.42
N GLY A 62 3.07 13.66 4.67
CA GLY A 62 2.26 14.82 4.99
C GLY A 62 3.07 16.10 4.78
N GLY A 63 2.55 17.03 3.99
CA GLY A 63 3.22 18.32 3.73
C GLY A 63 3.04 18.83 2.30
N PHE A 64 2.80 17.93 1.35
CA PHE A 64 2.38 18.29 0.00
C PHE A 64 1.42 17.25 -0.58
N TYR A 65 0.62 17.65 -1.57
CA TYR A 65 -0.23 16.75 -2.34
C TYR A 65 -0.33 17.25 -3.78
N LYS A 66 -0.05 16.36 -4.74
CA LYS A 66 -0.05 16.64 -6.18
C LYS A 66 -1.07 15.82 -6.97
N GLY A 67 -1.75 14.87 -6.33
CA GLY A 67 -2.82 14.10 -6.98
C GLY A 67 -2.76 12.60 -6.71
N LYS A 68 -3.71 11.91 -7.34
CA LYS A 68 -3.83 10.44 -7.30
C LYS A 68 -2.93 9.84 -8.38
N LEU A 69 -2.23 8.76 -8.05
CA LEU A 69 -1.50 7.97 -9.03
C LEU A 69 -2.50 7.11 -9.82
N SER A 70 -2.29 6.92 -11.12
CA SER A 70 -3.05 5.93 -11.89
C SER A 70 -2.66 4.50 -11.51
N ALA A 71 -3.46 3.51 -11.91
CA ALA A 71 -3.12 2.11 -11.73
C ALA A 71 -1.78 1.77 -12.40
N ASP A 72 -1.51 2.30 -13.59
CA ASP A 72 -0.23 2.14 -14.29
C ASP A 72 0.94 2.69 -13.47
N GLU A 73 0.81 3.87 -12.86
CA GLU A 73 1.88 4.46 -12.03
C GLU A 73 2.15 3.66 -10.75
N ILE A 74 1.12 3.02 -10.19
CA ILE A 74 1.27 2.09 -9.06
C ILE A 74 1.96 0.81 -9.55
N PHE A 75 1.53 0.26 -10.69
CA PHE A 75 2.15 -0.91 -11.29
C PHE A 75 3.59 -0.67 -11.73
N GLU A 76 3.96 0.53 -12.17
CA GLU A 76 5.35 0.85 -12.51
C GLU A 76 6.30 0.59 -11.32
N GLN A 77 5.87 0.92 -10.10
CA GLN A 77 6.64 0.66 -8.87
C GLN A 77 6.75 -0.85 -8.61
N ILE A 78 5.63 -1.58 -8.71
CA ILE A 78 5.58 -3.03 -8.48
C ILE A 78 6.39 -3.78 -9.54
N ASP A 79 6.15 -3.49 -10.81
CA ASP A 79 6.85 -4.06 -11.97
C ASP A 79 8.35 -3.83 -11.89
N PHE A 80 8.77 -2.62 -11.52
CA PHE A 80 10.20 -2.33 -11.39
C PHE A 80 10.84 -3.27 -10.36
N LEU A 81 10.24 -3.41 -9.16
CA LEU A 81 10.77 -4.27 -8.10
C LEU A 81 10.70 -5.76 -8.49
N VAL A 82 9.58 -6.21 -9.04
CA VAL A 82 9.37 -7.59 -9.49
C VAL A 82 10.36 -7.95 -10.59
N LYS A 83 10.43 -7.17 -11.68
CA LYS A 83 11.30 -7.48 -12.83
C LYS A 83 12.78 -7.38 -12.49
N SER A 84 13.16 -6.59 -11.49
CA SER A 84 14.55 -6.53 -11.01
C SER A 84 15.02 -7.82 -10.33
N ARG A 85 14.11 -8.64 -9.81
CA ARG A 85 14.42 -9.89 -9.08
C ARG A 85 13.97 -11.14 -9.83
N TYR A 86 12.79 -11.06 -10.44
CA TYR A 86 12.08 -12.14 -11.13
C TYR A 86 11.62 -11.63 -12.51
N PRO A 87 12.52 -11.51 -13.51
CA PRO A 87 12.21 -10.92 -14.82
C PRO A 87 11.09 -11.63 -15.59
N ASN A 88 10.87 -12.91 -15.32
CA ASN A 88 9.80 -13.72 -15.91
C ASN A 88 8.43 -13.55 -15.23
N GLY A 89 8.32 -12.69 -14.20
CA GLY A 89 7.06 -12.46 -13.49
C GLY A 89 6.62 -13.60 -12.57
N ARG A 90 7.49 -14.60 -12.34
CA ARG A 90 7.25 -15.72 -11.42
C ARG A 90 7.93 -15.46 -10.08
N ILE A 91 7.13 -15.20 -9.05
CA ILE A 91 7.62 -14.86 -7.71
C ILE A 91 7.48 -16.08 -6.80
N PRO A 92 8.57 -16.82 -6.50
CA PRO A 92 8.51 -18.05 -5.71
C PRO A 92 8.33 -17.80 -4.21
N SER A 93 8.28 -16.53 -3.77
CA SER A 93 8.19 -16.18 -2.35
C SER A 93 6.90 -16.74 -1.74
N GLU A 94 7.02 -17.54 -0.67
CA GLU A 94 5.89 -18.14 0.05
C GLU A 94 4.97 -17.07 0.64
N LYS A 95 5.53 -15.92 1.03
CA LYS A 95 4.80 -14.74 1.49
C LYS A 95 5.28 -13.50 0.74
N PHE A 96 4.70 -13.27 -0.42
CA PHE A 96 4.90 -12.08 -1.23
C PHE A 96 3.88 -11.00 -0.86
N LYS A 97 4.27 -10.09 0.02
CA LYS A 97 3.37 -9.06 0.55
C LYS A 97 3.51 -7.74 -0.22
N ILE A 98 2.43 -7.20 -0.75
CA ILE A 98 2.41 -5.86 -1.36
C ILE A 98 1.62 -4.91 -0.45
N GLN A 99 2.28 -3.92 0.12
CA GLN A 99 1.70 -2.94 1.04
C GLN A 99 1.45 -1.61 0.32
N PHE A 100 0.21 -1.16 0.32
CA PHE A 100 -0.18 0.19 -0.11
C PHE A 100 -0.07 1.10 1.11
N ALA A 101 1.16 1.53 1.43
CA ALA A 101 1.47 2.19 2.71
C ALA A 101 2.73 3.08 2.67
N ARG A 102 3.23 3.48 1.49
CA ARG A 102 4.40 4.36 1.38
C ARG A 102 4.00 5.83 1.41
N MET A 103 3.70 6.43 0.26
CA MET A 103 3.14 7.77 0.17
C MET A 103 1.65 7.71 -0.21
N GLY A 104 0.83 8.41 0.56
CA GLY A 104 -0.60 8.56 0.29
C GLY A 104 -1.51 7.73 1.18
N GLU A 105 -2.81 8.03 1.07
CA GLU A 105 -3.90 7.30 1.71
C GLU A 105 -4.61 6.44 0.65
N PRO A 106 -4.47 5.10 0.68
CA PRO A 106 -5.03 4.21 -0.33
C PRO A 106 -6.53 4.37 -0.53
N ALA A 107 -7.31 4.62 0.53
CA ALA A 107 -8.76 4.74 0.44
C ALA A 107 -9.22 6.02 -0.30
N LEU A 108 -8.32 6.97 -0.55
CA LEU A 108 -8.61 8.13 -1.39
C LEU A 108 -8.30 7.90 -2.87
N ASN A 109 -7.82 6.71 -3.27
CA ASN A 109 -7.48 6.38 -4.65
C ASN A 109 -8.10 5.06 -5.12
N GLU A 110 -9.20 5.16 -5.88
CA GLU A 110 -9.89 4.01 -6.49
C GLU A 110 -8.98 3.16 -7.39
N ALA A 111 -7.91 3.73 -7.97
CA ALA A 111 -6.95 2.98 -8.77
C ALA A 111 -6.26 1.85 -7.98
N VAL A 112 -6.22 1.93 -6.64
CA VAL A 112 -5.76 0.84 -5.78
C VAL A 112 -6.65 -0.40 -5.94
N LEU A 113 -7.97 -0.22 -6.09
CA LEU A 113 -8.91 -1.33 -6.31
C LEU A 113 -8.67 -1.99 -7.68
N ASP A 114 -8.36 -1.20 -8.71
CA ASP A 114 -8.02 -1.72 -10.04
C ASP A 114 -6.73 -2.55 -9.99
N VAL A 115 -5.69 -2.03 -9.32
CA VAL A 115 -4.44 -2.76 -9.09
C VAL A 115 -4.71 -4.07 -8.34
N LEU A 116 -5.53 -4.04 -7.30
CA LEU A 116 -5.92 -5.23 -6.56
C LEU A 116 -6.69 -6.25 -7.42
N LYS A 117 -7.49 -5.83 -8.40
CA LYS A 117 -8.17 -6.76 -9.31
C LYS A 117 -7.21 -7.42 -10.29
N GLU A 118 -6.17 -6.71 -10.71
CA GLU A 118 -5.24 -7.15 -11.75
C GLU A 118 -4.02 -7.94 -11.21
N LEU A 119 -3.59 -7.67 -9.98
CA LEU A 119 -2.45 -8.35 -9.34
C LEU A 119 -2.44 -9.89 -9.48
N PRO A 120 -3.56 -10.64 -9.31
CA PRO A 120 -3.56 -12.11 -9.38
C PRO A 120 -3.35 -12.65 -10.79
N VAL A 121 -3.62 -11.86 -11.83
CA VAL A 121 -3.45 -12.26 -13.24
C VAL A 121 -2.15 -11.71 -13.84
N ARG A 122 -1.61 -10.62 -13.28
CA ARG A 122 -0.37 -9.99 -13.75
C ARG A 122 0.89 -10.77 -13.37
N TYR A 123 0.87 -11.48 -12.25
CA TYR A 123 2.04 -12.19 -11.71
C TYR A 123 1.72 -13.64 -11.32
N GLU A 124 2.65 -14.56 -11.60
CA GLU A 124 2.62 -15.91 -11.03
C GLU A 124 3.23 -15.88 -9.63
N ALA A 125 2.39 -15.57 -8.63
CA ALA A 125 2.81 -15.36 -7.25
C ALA A 125 1.90 -16.12 -6.25
N PRO A 126 2.15 -17.41 -5.97
CA PRO A 126 1.30 -18.22 -5.07
C PRO A 126 1.21 -17.66 -3.64
N GLY A 127 2.27 -16.97 -3.20
CA GLY A 127 2.36 -16.28 -1.91
C GLY A 127 1.83 -14.85 -1.88
N LEU A 128 1.17 -14.38 -2.96
CA LEU A 128 0.63 -13.02 -3.04
C LEU A 128 -0.31 -12.71 -1.87
N MET A 129 0.01 -11.63 -1.15
CA MET A 129 -0.77 -11.14 -0.01
C MET A 129 -0.81 -9.60 -0.03
N PRO A 130 -1.82 -8.98 -0.65
CA PRO A 130 -1.96 -7.53 -0.61
C PRO A 130 -2.29 -7.04 0.80
N SER A 131 -1.94 -5.78 1.07
CA SER A 131 -2.14 -5.16 2.36
C SER A 131 -2.42 -3.67 2.21
N ILE A 132 -3.50 -3.20 2.83
CA ILE A 132 -3.84 -1.77 2.91
C ILE A 132 -3.63 -1.28 4.33
N SER A 133 -3.00 -0.11 4.46
CA SER A 133 -2.94 0.67 5.70
C SER A 133 -3.64 2.01 5.48
N THR A 134 -4.62 2.34 6.31
CA THR A 134 -5.53 3.48 6.06
C THR A 134 -5.96 4.16 7.36
N VAL A 135 -6.14 5.48 7.34
CA VAL A 135 -6.81 6.22 8.43
C VAL A 135 -8.34 6.17 8.33
N ALA A 136 -8.88 5.54 7.28
CA ALA A 136 -10.30 5.50 6.92
C ALA A 136 -10.95 6.90 6.87
N PRO A 137 -10.54 7.75 5.90
CA PRO A 137 -11.14 9.08 5.75
C PRO A 137 -12.65 8.99 5.55
N HIS A 138 -13.37 9.98 6.06
CA HIS A 138 -14.81 10.06 5.84
C HIS A 138 -15.14 10.16 4.34
N GLY A 139 -16.20 9.49 3.90
CA GLY A 139 -16.62 9.48 2.48
C GLY A 139 -15.95 8.40 1.62
N THR A 140 -15.18 7.49 2.22
CA THR A 140 -14.52 6.37 1.52
C THR A 140 -15.28 5.03 1.67
N ASP A 141 -16.53 5.08 2.13
CA ASP A 141 -17.38 3.91 2.34
C ASP A 141 -17.50 3.01 1.09
N SER A 142 -17.68 3.61 -0.09
CA SER A 142 -17.73 2.86 -1.35
C SER A 142 -16.44 2.10 -1.66
N PHE A 143 -15.28 2.70 -1.36
CA PHE A 143 -13.98 2.06 -1.53
C PHE A 143 -13.89 0.79 -0.66
N PHE A 144 -14.31 0.88 0.60
CA PHE A 144 -14.23 -0.24 1.54
C PHE A 144 -15.24 -1.36 1.22
N GLU A 145 -16.43 -1.02 0.75
CA GLU A 145 -17.40 -2.03 0.27
C GLU A 145 -16.90 -2.77 -0.97
N GLU A 146 -16.28 -2.06 -1.92
CA GLU A 146 -15.68 -2.70 -3.10
C GLU A 146 -14.43 -3.50 -2.72
N LEU A 147 -13.62 -3.01 -1.78
CA LEU A 147 -12.47 -3.73 -1.24
C LEU A 147 -12.87 -5.08 -0.64
N LEU A 148 -13.98 -5.13 0.11
CA LEU A 148 -14.52 -6.36 0.68
C LEU A 148 -14.87 -7.37 -0.43
N LYS A 149 -15.53 -6.93 -1.51
CA LYS A 149 -15.85 -7.80 -2.66
C LYS A 149 -14.59 -8.32 -3.34
N ILE A 150 -13.58 -7.47 -3.54
CA ILE A 150 -12.29 -7.87 -4.11
C ILE A 150 -11.60 -8.89 -3.21
N LYS A 151 -11.60 -8.67 -1.88
CA LYS A 151 -11.05 -9.60 -0.90
C LYS A 151 -11.68 -10.98 -1.03
N GLU A 152 -13.01 -11.06 -1.03
CA GLU A 152 -13.75 -12.33 -1.12
C GLU A 152 -13.52 -13.03 -2.46
N LYS A 153 -13.47 -12.28 -3.56
CA LYS A 153 -13.30 -12.84 -4.90
C LYS A 153 -11.87 -13.32 -5.19
N HIS A 154 -10.86 -12.58 -4.75
CA HIS A 154 -9.47 -12.78 -5.18
C HIS A 154 -8.49 -13.18 -4.07
N TYR A 155 -8.79 -12.85 -2.80
CA TYR A 155 -7.81 -12.88 -1.70
C TYR A 155 -8.33 -13.51 -0.41
N ARG A 156 -9.27 -14.46 -0.50
CA ARG A 156 -9.83 -15.12 0.67
C ARG A 156 -8.72 -15.78 1.51
N GLY A 157 -8.57 -15.34 2.76
CA GLY A 157 -7.50 -15.76 3.67
C GLY A 157 -6.10 -15.20 3.36
N LYS A 158 -5.95 -14.34 2.35
CA LYS A 158 -4.67 -13.80 1.86
C LYS A 158 -4.68 -12.27 1.69
N PHE A 159 -5.43 -11.54 2.52
CA PHE A 159 -5.46 -10.08 2.51
C PHE A 159 -5.25 -9.54 3.92
N GLN A 160 -4.50 -8.44 4.06
CA GLN A 160 -4.34 -7.74 5.34
C GLN A 160 -4.89 -6.32 5.27
N LEU A 161 -5.85 -5.98 6.13
CA LEU A 161 -6.30 -4.61 6.34
C LEU A 161 -5.80 -4.10 7.69
N GLN A 162 -5.22 -2.90 7.70
CA GLN A 162 -4.70 -2.23 8.90
C GLN A 162 -5.30 -0.82 8.99
N PHE A 163 -5.78 -0.45 10.17
CA PHE A 163 -6.21 0.91 10.46
C PHE A 163 -5.13 1.66 11.22
N SER A 164 -4.74 2.81 10.70
CA SER A 164 -3.80 3.75 11.30
C SER A 164 -4.51 4.54 12.41
N ILE A 165 -4.72 3.91 13.57
CA ILE A 165 -5.45 4.48 14.70
C ILE A 165 -4.61 5.53 15.44
N HIS A 166 -3.38 5.19 15.78
CA HIS A 166 -2.36 6.01 16.47
C HIS A 166 -2.72 6.57 17.87
N SER A 167 -3.99 6.64 18.26
CA SER A 167 -4.44 6.90 19.64
C SER A 167 -5.86 6.36 19.84
N THR A 168 -6.15 5.84 21.03
CA THR A 168 -7.53 5.49 21.45
C THR A 168 -8.27 6.67 22.08
N ASP A 169 -7.57 7.76 22.40
CA ASP A 169 -8.19 9.03 22.77
C ASP A 169 -8.58 9.80 21.50
N GLU A 170 -9.86 10.10 21.34
CA GLU A 170 -10.39 10.70 20.10
C GLU A 170 -9.83 12.10 19.84
N LYS A 171 -9.64 12.92 20.88
CA LYS A 171 -9.11 14.29 20.72
C LYS A 171 -7.66 14.26 20.25
N GLU A 172 -6.86 13.39 20.85
CA GLU A 172 -5.47 13.17 20.43
C GLU A 172 -5.42 12.57 19.02
N ARG A 173 -6.32 11.64 18.70
CA ARG A 173 -6.43 11.06 17.35
C ARG A 173 -6.78 12.11 16.29
N ASP A 174 -7.64 13.08 16.62
CA ASP A 174 -7.97 14.20 15.75
C ASP A 174 -6.82 15.20 15.59
N ARG A 175 -6.03 15.40 16.65
CA ARG A 175 -4.81 16.20 16.58
C ARG A 175 -3.76 15.59 15.67
N ILE A 176 -3.49 14.29 15.80
CA ILE A 176 -2.40 13.60 15.07
C ILE A 176 -2.77 13.22 13.63
N ILE A 177 -4.06 13.00 13.33
CA ILE A 177 -4.58 12.73 11.99
C ILE A 177 -5.66 13.79 11.69
N PRO A 178 -5.29 14.95 11.13
CA PRO A 178 -6.16 16.14 11.07
C PRO A 178 -7.16 16.12 9.90
N VAL A 179 -7.88 15.00 9.73
CA VAL A 179 -9.00 14.86 8.79
C VAL A 179 -10.19 14.21 9.45
N LYS A 180 -11.38 14.48 8.91
CA LYS A 180 -12.57 13.68 9.25
C LYS A 180 -12.35 12.25 8.80
N LYS A 181 -12.55 11.32 9.72
CA LYS A 181 -12.26 9.91 9.57
C LYS A 181 -13.26 9.10 10.36
N TRP A 182 -13.33 7.80 10.10
CA TRP A 182 -14.23 6.91 10.83
C TRP A 182 -13.91 6.93 12.33
N SER A 183 -14.96 6.80 13.14
CA SER A 183 -14.84 6.55 14.58
C SER A 183 -14.26 5.15 14.83
N LEU A 184 -13.77 4.93 16.06
CA LEU A 184 -13.28 3.62 16.47
C LEU A 184 -14.37 2.55 16.39
N ASP A 185 -15.62 2.90 16.71
CA ASP A 185 -16.76 1.99 16.61
C ASP A 185 -17.04 1.57 15.16
N LYS A 186 -17.02 2.52 14.23
CA LYS A 186 -17.21 2.21 12.81
C LYS A 186 -16.07 1.36 12.25
N ILE A 187 -14.83 1.63 12.67
CA ILE A 187 -13.67 0.79 12.35
C ILE A 187 -13.88 -0.63 12.90
N SER A 188 -14.36 -0.78 14.13
CA SER A 188 -14.65 -2.08 14.76
C SER A 188 -15.74 -2.84 14.01
N GLU A 189 -16.84 -2.19 13.67
CA GLU A 189 -17.95 -2.78 12.92
C GLU A 189 -17.49 -3.27 11.54
N PHE A 190 -16.77 -2.43 10.81
CA PHE A 190 -16.21 -2.83 9.52
C PHE A 190 -15.20 -3.98 9.67
N GLY A 191 -14.32 -3.90 10.68
CA GLY A 191 -13.35 -4.95 10.98
C GLY A 191 -13.99 -6.31 11.18
N LYS A 192 -15.12 -6.39 11.89
CA LYS A 192 -15.89 -7.65 12.08
C LYS A 192 -16.44 -8.22 10.77
N ARG A 193 -16.83 -7.36 9.83
CA ARG A 193 -17.30 -7.77 8.49
C ARG A 193 -16.15 -8.19 7.57
N PHE A 194 -14.95 -7.66 7.80
CA PHE A 194 -13.79 -7.89 6.94
C PHE A 194 -13.08 -9.23 7.21
N VAL A 195 -13.21 -9.78 8.41
CA VAL A 195 -12.61 -11.08 8.81
C VAL A 195 -13.18 -12.22 7.96
#